data_AF-A0A1L5KIM0-F1
#
_entry.id   AF-A0A1L5KIM0-F1
#
_cell.length_a   1.000
_cell.length_b   1.000
_cell.length_c   1.000
_cell.angle_alpha   90.00
_cell.angle_beta   90.00
_cell.angle_gamma   90.00
#
_symmetry.space_group_name_H-M   'P 1'
#
loop_
_entity.id
_entity.type
_entity.pdbx_description
1 polymer ?
#
loop_
_entity_poly.entity_id
_entity_poly.type
_entity_poly.pdbx_seq_one_letter_code
_entity_poly.pdbx_strand_id
1 'polypeptide(L)'
;MTFDRLGWRTIVRNWLEPSDYDVPLGVTASGPFMLNLHRQGPHALVAGTTGSGKSVLLQSWCLALAAMNGPDQLNFVFLDFKGGAAFRKLEQLPHTIGSVCDLDLPHAVRALKALGSRTAPP
;
A
#
# COMPACT_ATOMS: atom_id res chain seq x y z
N MET A 1 5.38 -1.88 25.77
CA MET A 1 4.45 -1.71 24.65
C MET A 1 3.53 -2.91 24.64
N THR A 2 2.30 -2.75 25.15
CA THR A 2 1.33 -3.84 25.21
C THR A 2 0.74 -4.00 23.82
N PHE A 3 1.08 -5.07 23.10
CA PHE A 3 0.35 -5.44 21.88
C PHE A 3 -1.09 -5.72 22.30
N ASP A 4 -2.01 -4.90 21.81
CA ASP A 4 -3.42 -5.02 22.15
C ASP A 4 -3.91 -6.41 21.73
N ARG A 5 -4.47 -7.17 22.68
CA ARG A 5 -5.02 -8.52 22.45
C ARG A 5 -6.18 -8.52 21.46
N LEU A 6 -6.65 -7.35 21.05
CA LEU A 6 -7.77 -7.12 20.13
C LEU A 6 -7.37 -6.27 18.91
N GLY A 7 -6.18 -6.45 18.34
CA GLY A 7 -5.69 -5.65 17.20
C GLY A 7 -6.67 -5.46 16.03
N TRP A 8 -7.57 -6.42 15.79
CA TRP A 8 -8.63 -6.28 14.77
C TRP A 8 -9.65 -5.19 15.10
N ARG A 9 -9.98 -4.95 16.37
CA ARG A 9 -10.93 -3.89 16.78
C ARG A 9 -10.38 -2.51 16.49
N THR A 10 -9.07 -2.33 16.66
CA THR A 10 -8.39 -1.08 16.33
C THR A 10 -8.41 -0.85 14.82
N ILE A 11 -8.13 -1.88 14.02
CA ILE A 11 -8.22 -1.80 12.55
C ILE A 11 -9.64 -1.42 12.12
N VAL A 12 -10.65 -2.13 12.62
CA VAL A 12 -12.06 -1.84 12.28
C VAL A 12 -12.44 -0.43 12.72
N ARG A 13 -12.02 0.02 13.91
CA ARG A 13 -12.27 1.39 14.35
C ARG A 13 -11.67 2.41 13.40
N ASN A 14 -10.41 2.23 12.99
CA ASN A 14 -9.77 3.14 12.05
C ASN A 14 -10.54 3.21 10.72
N TRP A 15 -11.08 2.07 10.25
CA TRP A 15 -11.85 2.02 9.00
C TRP A 15 -13.20 2.75 9.07
N LEU A 16 -13.76 2.93 10.28
CA LEU A 16 -15.01 3.66 10.48
C LEU A 16 -14.79 5.18 10.56
N GLU A 17 -13.56 5.62 10.80
CA GLU A 17 -13.20 7.03 10.84
C GLU A 17 -12.79 7.54 9.43
N PRO A 18 -12.87 8.86 9.18
CA PRO A 18 -12.32 9.44 7.98
C PRO A 18 -10.81 9.22 7.86
N SER A 19 -10.36 8.74 6.71
CA SER A 19 -8.93 8.51 6.43
C SER A 19 -8.18 9.82 6.17
N ASP A 20 -7.09 10.06 6.90
CA ASP A 20 -6.13 11.13 6.58
C ASP A 20 -4.94 10.63 5.73
N TYR A 21 -4.81 9.31 5.55
CA TYR A 21 -3.73 8.60 4.85
C TYR A 21 -2.32 8.86 5.41
N ASP A 22 -2.19 9.38 6.64
CA ASP A 22 -0.89 9.54 7.29
C ASP A 22 -0.50 8.27 8.05
N VAL A 23 0.57 7.61 7.58
CA VAL A 23 0.93 6.28 8.10
C VAL A 23 2.38 6.21 8.58
N PRO A 24 2.67 5.45 9.66
CA PRO A 24 4.03 5.23 10.10
C PRO A 24 4.75 4.26 9.17
N LEU A 25 5.94 4.65 8.71
CA LEU A 25 6.81 3.82 7.86
C LEU A 25 8.04 3.28 8.57
N GLY A 26 8.47 3.94 9.64
CA GLY A 26 9.68 3.58 10.36
C GLY A 26 9.93 4.48 11.55
N VAL A 27 11.13 4.42 12.09
CA VAL A 27 11.56 5.23 13.25
C VAL A 27 12.87 5.93 12.89
N THR A 28 12.95 7.21 13.21
CA THR A 28 14.15 8.04 13.12
C THR A 28 14.62 8.43 14.52
N ALA A 29 15.76 9.12 14.62
CA ALA A 29 16.23 9.70 15.89
C ALA A 29 15.21 10.69 16.50
N SER A 30 14.31 11.26 15.69
CA SER A 30 13.30 12.22 16.13
C SER A 30 11.93 11.58 16.44
N GLY A 31 11.82 10.26 16.33
CA GLY A 31 10.56 9.53 16.49
C GLY A 31 10.05 8.90 15.18
N PRO A 32 8.77 8.50 15.14
CA PRO A 32 8.18 7.83 13.98
C PRO A 32 8.30 8.65 12.69
N PHE A 33 8.71 8.00 11.61
CA PHE A 33 8.65 8.58 10.28
C PHE A 33 7.25 8.37 9.70
N MET A 34 6.51 9.46 9.54
CA MET A 34 5.15 9.47 9.00
C MET A 34 5.17 9.84 7.51
N LEU A 35 4.35 9.19 6.71
CA LEU A 35 4.24 9.44 5.27
C LEU A 35 2.78 9.61 4.85
N ASN A 36 2.52 10.68 4.09
CA ASN A 36 1.20 11.02 3.58
C ASN A 36 1.31 11.59 2.16
N LEU A 37 0.97 10.78 1.15
CA LEU A 37 1.07 11.18 -0.26
C LEU A 37 0.05 12.25 -0.65
N HIS A 38 -1.11 12.33 0.00
CA HIS A 38 -2.08 13.39 -0.31
C HIS A 38 -1.49 14.77 0.00
N ARG A 39 -0.66 14.87 1.04
CA ARG A 39 -0.03 16.12 1.47
C ARG A 39 1.34 16.35 0.85
N GLN A 40 2.10 15.28 0.59
CA GLN A 40 3.50 15.35 0.15
C GLN A 40 3.68 15.20 -1.37
N GLY A 41 2.61 14.84 -2.09
CA GLY A 41 2.61 14.61 -3.53
C GLY A 41 2.15 13.18 -3.85
N PRO A 42 1.37 12.99 -4.93
CA PRO A 42 0.61 11.75 -5.16
C PRO A 42 1.48 10.54 -5.50
N HIS A 43 2.80 10.71 -5.64
CA HIS A 43 3.71 9.70 -6.12
C HIS A 43 4.99 9.66 -5.27
N ALA A 44 5.51 8.45 -5.05
CA ALA A 44 6.78 8.24 -4.38
C ALA A 44 7.71 7.38 -5.23
N LEU A 45 9.01 7.63 -5.10
CA LEU A 45 10.07 6.81 -5.66
C LEU A 45 10.84 6.14 -4.53
N VAL A 46 10.92 4.81 -4.56
CA VAL A 46 11.75 4.04 -3.62
C VAL A 46 12.85 3.32 -4.38
N ALA A 47 14.10 3.70 -4.12
CA ALA A 47 15.28 3.13 -4.75
C ALA A 47 16.15 2.41 -3.71
N GLY A 48 16.80 1.33 -4.13
CA GLY A 48 17.70 0.56 -3.28
C GLY A 48 18.24 -0.67 -4.00
N THR A 49 19.45 -1.08 -3.66
CA THR A 49 20.10 -2.28 -4.20
C THR A 49 19.41 -3.56 -3.70
N THR A 50 19.70 -4.70 -4.33
CA THR A 50 19.24 -6.01 -3.83
C THR A 50 19.70 -6.20 -2.37
N GLY A 51 18.79 -6.60 -1.49
CA GLY A 51 19.08 -6.78 -0.06
C GLY A 51 18.91 -5.53 0.82
N SER A 52 18.73 -4.34 0.23
CA SER A 52 18.54 -3.08 0.99
C SER A 52 17.22 -2.96 1.78
N GLY A 53 16.30 -3.92 1.61
CA GLY A 53 15.00 -3.91 2.29
C GLY A 53 13.88 -3.19 1.55
N LYS A 54 14.07 -2.71 0.32
CA LYS A 54 13.01 -2.06 -0.50
C LYS A 54 11.68 -2.82 -0.51
N SER A 55 11.70 -4.14 -0.71
CA SER A 55 10.46 -4.94 -0.76
C SER A 55 9.76 -4.98 0.61
N VAL A 56 10.53 -5.07 1.69
CA VAL A 56 9.99 -5.01 3.06
C VAL A 56 9.40 -3.63 3.32
N LEU A 57 10.09 -2.55 2.94
CA LEU A 57 9.58 -1.19 3.07
C LEU A 57 8.23 -1.00 2.36
N LEU A 58 8.13 -1.44 1.10
CA LEU A 58 6.88 -1.34 0.33
C LEU A 58 5.76 -2.19 0.97
N GLN A 59 6.06 -3.41 1.44
CA GLN A 59 5.09 -4.23 2.16
C GLN A 59 4.61 -3.57 3.46
N SER A 60 5.55 -3.06 4.26
CA SER A 60 5.25 -2.35 5.51
C SER A 60 4.38 -1.12 5.25
N TRP A 61 4.67 -0.38 4.18
CA TRP A 61 3.86 0.75 3.77
C TRP A 61 2.42 0.35 3.45
N CYS A 62 2.23 -0.63 2.56
CA CYS A 62 0.91 -1.10 2.19
C CYS A 62 0.13 -1.64 3.40
N LEU A 63 0.80 -2.36 4.30
CA LEU A 63 0.17 -2.86 5.53
C LEU A 63 -0.23 -1.74 6.48
N ALA A 64 0.60 -0.71 6.65
CA ALA A 64 0.28 0.45 7.48
C ALA A 64 -0.94 1.19 6.91
N LEU A 65 -0.98 1.39 5.59
CA LEU A 65 -2.14 1.94 4.89
C LEU A 65 -3.39 1.06 5.07
N ALA A 66 -3.29 -0.25 4.88
CA ALA A 66 -4.43 -1.17 5.03
C ALA A 66 -4.97 -1.23 6.47
N ALA A 67 -4.10 -1.10 7.47
CA ALA A 67 -4.47 -1.14 8.87
C ALA A 67 -5.19 0.14 9.34
N MET A 68 -4.97 1.26 8.65
CA MET A 68 -5.58 2.56 8.99
C MET A 68 -6.78 2.90 8.12
N ASN A 69 -6.85 2.40 6.88
CA ASN A 69 -7.86 2.81 5.91
C ASN A 69 -8.64 1.58 5.43
N GLY A 70 -9.97 1.67 5.38
CA GLY A 70 -10.81 0.55 4.92
C GLY A 70 -10.75 0.33 3.40
N PRO A 71 -11.16 -0.86 2.89
CA PRO A 71 -11.13 -1.18 1.46
C PRO A 71 -12.06 -0.28 0.62
N ASP A 72 -13.09 0.30 1.22
CA ASP A 72 -13.97 1.27 0.55
C ASP A 72 -13.28 2.63 0.31
N GLN A 73 -12.20 2.93 1.05
CA GLN A 73 -11.47 4.20 0.98
C GLN A 73 -10.08 4.06 0.33
N LEU A 74 -9.55 2.83 0.22
CA LEU A 74 -8.22 2.55 -0.30
C LEU A 74 -8.20 1.22 -1.05
N ASN A 75 -7.69 1.26 -2.29
CA ASN A 75 -7.48 0.07 -3.10
C ASN A 75 -6.01 -0.07 -3.52
N PHE A 76 -5.52 -1.31 -3.60
CA PHE A 76 -4.19 -1.63 -4.11
C PHE A 76 -4.26 -2.33 -5.46
N VAL A 77 -3.35 -1.92 -6.35
CA VAL A 77 -2.95 -2.68 -7.52
C VAL A 77 -1.44 -2.88 -7.47
N PHE A 78 -1.02 -4.14 -7.48
CA PHE A 78 0.41 -4.48 -7.48
C PHE A 78 0.91 -4.79 -8.89
N LEU A 79 2.06 -4.22 -9.23
CA LEU A 79 2.78 -4.50 -10.47
C LEU A 79 4.20 -4.96 -10.08
N ASP A 80 4.50 -6.25 -10.24
CA ASP A 80 5.79 -6.83 -9.86
C ASP A 80 6.51 -7.44 -11.06
N PHE A 81 7.61 -6.81 -11.45
CA PHE A 81 8.44 -7.17 -12.61
C PHE A 81 9.53 -8.20 -12.27
N LYS A 82 9.70 -8.60 -11.00
CA LYS A 82 10.79 -9.51 -10.58
C LYS A 82 10.25 -10.71 -9.81
N GLY A 83 9.55 -11.60 -10.53
CA GLY A 83 9.17 -12.93 -10.04
C GLY A 83 8.01 -12.98 -9.04
N GLY A 84 7.25 -11.90 -8.89
CA GLY A 84 5.94 -11.87 -8.20
C GLY A 84 5.95 -12.15 -6.69
N ALA A 85 7.11 -12.35 -6.08
CA ALA A 85 7.19 -12.79 -4.70
C ALA A 85 7.00 -11.65 -3.69
N ALA A 86 7.23 -10.39 -4.09
CA ALA A 86 7.24 -9.28 -3.15
C ALA A 86 5.83 -8.96 -2.63
N PHE A 87 4.79 -9.05 -3.46
CA PHE A 87 3.45 -8.62 -3.05
C PHE A 87 2.43 -9.74 -2.87
N ARG A 88 2.82 -11.00 -3.11
CA ARG A 88 1.94 -12.18 -3.01
C ARG A 88 1.18 -12.29 -1.67
N LYS A 89 1.79 -11.86 -0.57
CA LYS A 89 1.13 -11.86 0.75
C LYS A 89 0.06 -10.78 0.89
N LEU A 90 0.20 -9.67 0.17
CA LEU A 90 -0.74 -8.54 0.19
C LEU A 90 -1.93 -8.77 -0.75
N GLU A 91 -1.83 -9.71 -1.69
CA GLU A 91 -2.94 -10.11 -2.57
C GLU A 91 -4.16 -10.62 -1.80
N GLN A 92 -3.96 -11.08 -0.56
CA GLN A 92 -5.03 -11.58 0.31
C GLN A 92 -5.75 -10.46 1.08
N LEU A 93 -5.28 -9.21 1.01
CA LEU A 93 -5.95 -8.09 1.66
C LEU A 93 -7.26 -7.75 0.92
N PRO A 94 -8.33 -7.37 1.64
CA PRO A 94 -9.58 -6.96 1.02
C PRO A 94 -9.43 -5.68 0.16
N HIS A 95 -8.35 -4.92 0.38
CA HIS A 95 -7.98 -3.73 -0.40
C HIS A 95 -7.46 -4.06 -1.80
N THR A 96 -7.00 -5.30 -2.03
CA THR A 96 -6.32 -5.63 -3.28
C THR A 96 -7.33 -5.97 -4.37
N ILE A 97 -7.39 -5.14 -5.40
CA ILE A 97 -8.32 -5.32 -6.54
C ILE A 97 -7.64 -5.91 -7.77
N GLY A 98 -6.31 -6.04 -7.75
CA GLY A 98 -5.54 -6.66 -8.83
C GLY A 98 -4.06 -6.79 -8.49
N SER A 99 -3.44 -7.83 -9.01
CA SER A 99 -1.99 -8.03 -8.98
C SER A 99 -1.55 -8.53 -10.33
N VAL A 100 -0.49 -7.93 -10.87
CA VAL A 100 0.07 -8.33 -12.14
C VAL A 100 1.55 -8.59 -11.96
N CYS A 101 1.89 -9.86 -12.08
CA CYS A 101 3.24 -10.39 -11.93
C CYS A 101 3.78 -10.75 -13.32
N ASP A 102 5.10 -10.67 -13.47
CA ASP A 102 5.79 -11.10 -14.70
C ASP A 102 5.37 -10.29 -15.94
N LEU A 103 5.24 -8.98 -15.73
CA LEU A 103 4.76 -8.02 -16.71
C LEU A 103 5.80 -7.71 -17.78
N ASP A 104 5.43 -7.92 -19.05
CA ASP A 104 5.95 -7.10 -20.13
C ASP A 104 5.26 -5.71 -20.15
N LEU A 105 5.92 -4.73 -20.76
CA LEU A 105 5.41 -3.35 -20.91
C LEU A 105 3.97 -3.28 -21.47
N PRO A 106 3.60 -4.05 -22.51
CA PRO A 106 2.23 -4.09 -23.04
C PRO A 106 1.17 -4.46 -22.00
N HIS A 107 1.41 -5.45 -21.14
CA HIS A 107 0.45 -5.84 -20.11
C HIS A 107 0.36 -4.79 -19.00
N ALA A 108 1.46 -4.13 -18.64
CA ALA A 108 1.46 -3.04 -17.65
C ALA A 108 0.60 -1.86 -18.13
N VAL A 109 0.72 -1.49 -19.41
CA VAL A 109 -0.09 -0.42 -20.03
C VAL A 109 -1.58 -0.77 -20.04
N ARG A 110 -1.94 -2.04 -20.29
CA ARG A 110 -3.35 -2.47 -20.22
C ARG A 110 -3.91 -2.39 -18.81
N ALA A 111 -3.16 -2.83 -17.79
CA ALA A 111 -3.56 -2.73 -16.39
C ALA A 111 -3.78 -1.25 -15.97
N LEU A 112 -2.87 -0.37 -16.36
CA LEU A 112 -3.00 1.08 -16.11
C LEU A 112 -4.22 1.70 -16.83
N LYS A 113 -4.50 1.30 -18.07
CA LYS A 113 -5.70 1.77 -18.79
C LYS A 113 -6.99 1.33 -18.11
N ALA A 114 -7.04 0.11 -17.58
CA ALA A 114 -8.20 -0.39 -16.83
C ALA A 114 -8.45 0.38 -15.53
N LEU A 115 -7.39 0.91 -14.90
CA LEU A 115 -7.50 1.81 -13.75
C LEU A 115 -8.05 3.19 -14.15
N GLY A 116 -7.55 3.76 -15.25
CA GLY A 116 -7.99 5.06 -15.74
C GLY A 116 -9.43 5.12 -16.23
N SER A 117 -10.05 3.99 -16.58
CA SER A 117 -11.45 3.94 -16.99
C SER A 117 -12.44 3.91 -15.81
N ARG A 118 -11.97 3.77 -14.56
CA ARG A 118 -12.81 3.69 -13.36
C ARG A 118 -12.90 5.02 -12.58
N THR A 119 -12.20 6.06 -13.03
CA THR A 119 -12.19 7.41 -12.44
C THR A 119 -13.07 8.42 -13.17
N ALA A 120 -13.96 7.99 -14.09
CA ALA A 120 -14.98 8.89 -14.62
C ALA A 120 -16.06 9.13 -13.55
N PRO A 121 -16.31 10.39 -13.12
CA PRO A 121 -17.48 10.67 -12.28
C PRO A 121 -18.78 10.48 -13.10
N PRO A 122 -19.92 10.22 -12.44
CA PRO A 122 -21.22 10.28 -13.10
C PRO A 122 -21.54 11.70 -13.63
#